data_AF-A0A970XRH9-F1
#
_entry.id   AF-A0A970XRH9-F1
#
_cell.length_a   1.000
_cell.length_b   1.000
_cell.length_c   1.000
_cell.angle_alpha   90.00
_cell.angle_beta   90.00
_cell.angle_gamma   90.00
#
_symmetry.space_group_name_H-M   'P 1'
#
loop_
_entity.id
_entity.type
_entity.pdbx_description
1 polymer ?
#
loop_
_entity_poly.entity_id
_entity_poly.type
_entity_poly.pdbx_seq_one_letter_code
_entity_poly.pdbx_strand_id
1 'polypeptide(L)'
;MSELYPGKNVYISEYYSKKNYYSSKDKALFIGRYKKEKDNFRTILQFDLEDWHNKEIVAAYLMMHICRNEIDSGIVQVAIHRILTEWDEKTISWNDQIYIGEVPELTFPVVTGWTGLIIVDISLLVKRWLNHTYINNGIVLIGNESANNLVAISNLKNDDKKTWPRIKMVATS
;
A
#
# COMPACT_ATOMS: atom_id res chain seq x y z
N MET A 1 -5.97 -13.70 17.25
CA MET A 1 -5.80 -12.95 15.98
C MET A 1 -5.99 -11.49 16.28
N SER A 2 -5.13 -10.62 15.78
CA SER A 2 -5.26 -9.16 15.96
C SER A 2 -5.00 -8.45 14.65
N GLU A 3 -5.54 -7.24 14.55
CA GLU A 3 -5.43 -6.37 13.39
C GLU A 3 -4.41 -5.27 13.69
N LEU A 4 -3.54 -4.99 12.73
CA LEU A 4 -2.55 -3.93 12.78
C LEU A 4 -2.85 -2.93 11.66
N TYR A 5 -3.16 -1.69 12.02
CA TYR A 5 -3.38 -0.61 11.07
C TYR A 5 -2.04 0.07 10.71
N PRO A 6 -1.89 0.64 9.51
CA PRO A 6 -0.74 1.46 9.18
C PRO A 6 -0.63 2.65 10.14
N GLY A 7 0.58 2.94 10.61
CA GLY A 7 0.88 4.17 11.35
C GLY A 7 1.04 5.39 10.44
N LYS A 8 1.35 5.16 9.14
CA LYS A 8 1.45 6.19 8.10
C LYS A 8 0.79 5.71 6.81
N ASN A 9 0.03 6.57 6.12
CA ASN A 9 -0.56 6.24 4.82
C ASN A 9 -0.78 7.46 3.90
N VAL A 10 -0.09 7.47 2.76
CA VAL A 10 -0.22 8.58 1.81
C VAL A 10 -0.15 8.07 0.38
N TYR A 11 -0.67 8.85 -0.57
CA TYR A 11 -0.39 8.64 -1.97
C TYR A 11 0.44 9.81 -2.52
N ILE A 12 1.24 9.52 -3.54
CA ILE A 12 2.00 10.52 -4.29
C ILE A 12 1.50 10.55 -5.74
N SER A 13 1.61 11.70 -6.39
CA SER A 13 1.13 11.92 -7.76
C SER A 13 2.26 12.47 -8.61
N GLU A 14 2.54 11.82 -9.74
CA GLU A 14 3.52 12.30 -10.72
C GLU A 14 3.09 13.62 -11.35
N TYR A 15 1.81 13.78 -11.65
CA TYR A 15 1.30 14.98 -12.28
C TYR A 15 1.45 16.21 -11.37
N TYR A 16 1.25 16.01 -10.07
CA TYR A 16 1.49 17.04 -9.03
C TYR A 16 2.76 16.72 -8.24
N SER A 17 3.90 16.61 -8.94
CA SER A 17 5.08 15.93 -8.39
C SER A 17 5.70 16.50 -7.10
N LYS A 18 5.46 17.78 -6.81
CA LYS A 18 5.93 18.46 -5.57
C LYS A 18 4.88 18.52 -4.47
N LYS A 19 3.65 18.05 -4.71
CA LYS A 19 2.56 18.14 -3.75
C LYS A 19 2.62 16.96 -2.79
N ASN A 20 2.58 17.27 -1.50
CA ASN A 20 2.34 16.31 -0.43
C ASN A 20 0.83 16.20 -0.14
N TYR A 21 0.36 14.98 0.15
CA TYR A 21 -1.06 14.69 0.36
C TYR A 21 -1.40 14.28 1.81
N TYR A 22 -0.47 14.42 2.76
CA TYR A 22 -0.69 14.12 4.18
C TYR A 22 -1.89 14.86 4.76
N SER A 23 -2.02 16.16 4.47
CA SER A 23 -3.14 16.98 4.96
C SER A 23 -4.38 16.91 4.07
N SER A 24 -4.38 16.11 3.00
CA SER A 24 -5.55 15.95 2.15
C SER A 24 -6.72 15.31 2.90
N LYS A 25 -7.95 15.67 2.53
CA LYS A 25 -9.19 15.05 3.05
C LYS A 25 -9.66 13.86 2.21
N ASP A 26 -8.85 13.41 1.26
CA ASP A 26 -9.21 12.29 0.39
C ASP A 26 -9.45 11.01 1.20
N LYS A 27 -10.59 10.37 0.94
CA LYS A 27 -11.00 9.11 1.58
C LYS A 27 -10.44 7.87 0.86
N ALA A 28 -9.61 8.07 -0.17
CA ALA A 28 -8.99 7.04 -0.97
C ALA A 28 -7.49 7.31 -1.18
N LEU A 29 -6.72 6.25 -1.45
CA LEU A 29 -5.31 6.27 -1.81
C LEU A 29 -5.18 5.66 -3.21
N PHE A 30 -4.54 6.38 -4.13
CA PHE A 30 -4.55 6.07 -5.56
C PHE A 30 -3.31 5.29 -6.00
N ILE A 31 -3.50 4.39 -6.98
CA ILE A 31 -2.49 3.47 -7.51
C ILE A 31 -2.67 3.34 -9.04
N GLY A 32 -1.58 3.46 -9.79
CA GLY A 32 -1.58 3.34 -11.26
C GLY A 32 -1.82 4.66 -11.98
N ARG A 33 -2.06 4.61 -13.29
CA ARG A 33 -2.23 5.81 -14.14
C ARG A 33 -3.69 6.21 -14.28
N TYR A 34 -4.00 7.50 -14.16
CA TYR A 34 -5.35 8.02 -14.36
C TYR A 34 -5.68 8.33 -15.83
N LYS A 35 -5.26 9.48 -16.37
CA LYS A 35 -5.73 9.90 -17.72
C LYS A 35 -4.68 9.86 -18.82
N LYS A 36 -3.41 10.04 -18.48
CA LYS A 36 -2.34 10.22 -19.48
C LYS A 36 -0.99 9.86 -18.91
N GLU A 37 0.01 9.80 -19.80
CA GLU A 37 1.41 9.72 -19.40
C GLU A 37 1.74 10.82 -18.38
N LYS A 38 2.55 10.47 -17.37
CA LYS A 38 2.92 11.33 -16.23
C LYS A 38 1.77 11.68 -15.26
N ASP A 39 0.69 10.88 -15.28
CA ASP A 39 -0.44 10.97 -14.35
C ASP A 39 -0.53 9.70 -13.49
N ASN A 40 0.62 9.29 -12.96
CA ASN A 40 0.78 8.10 -12.15
C ASN A 40 0.60 8.40 -10.66
N PHE A 41 0.04 7.42 -9.96
CA PHE A 41 -0.18 7.46 -8.53
C PHE A 41 0.43 6.21 -7.88
N ARG A 42 1.05 6.41 -6.72
CA ARG A 42 1.56 5.32 -5.88
C ARG A 42 1.09 5.51 -4.46
N THR A 43 0.69 4.43 -3.81
CA THR A 43 0.25 4.44 -2.41
C THR A 43 1.37 3.89 -1.53
N ILE A 44 1.60 4.55 -0.39
CA ILE A 44 2.66 4.24 0.55
C ILE A 44 2.01 3.95 1.90
N LEU A 45 2.33 2.80 2.49
CA LEU A 45 1.86 2.38 3.81
C LEU A 45 3.06 2.01 4.67
N GLN A 46 3.04 2.34 5.96
CA GLN A 46 4.04 1.85 6.92
C GLN A 46 3.36 1.40 8.22
N PHE A 47 3.82 0.27 8.75
CA PHE A 47 3.23 -0.39 9.91
C PHE A 47 4.19 -0.37 11.09
N ASP A 48 3.64 -0.26 12.30
CA ASP A 48 4.39 -0.41 13.53
C ASP A 48 4.27 -1.85 14.04
N LEU A 49 5.39 -2.54 14.21
CA LEU A 49 5.44 -3.94 14.64
C LEU A 49 6.05 -4.10 16.03
N GLU A 50 6.22 -3.02 16.80
CA GLU A 50 6.90 -3.06 18.11
C GLU A 50 6.29 -4.13 19.04
N ASP A 51 4.97 -4.20 19.11
CA ASP A 51 4.20 -5.17 19.93
C ASP A 51 4.29 -6.65 19.47
N TRP A 52 5.05 -6.92 18.40
CA TRP A 52 5.08 -8.21 17.73
C TRP A 52 6.46 -8.87 17.68
N HIS A 53 7.54 -8.19 18.10
CA HIS A 53 8.91 -8.73 18.03
C HIS A 53 9.10 -10.05 18.81
N ASN A 54 8.34 -10.26 19.89
CA ASN A 54 8.44 -11.47 20.72
C ASN A 54 7.39 -12.55 20.39
N LYS A 55 6.63 -12.37 19.30
CA LYS A 55 5.56 -13.30 18.91
C LYS A 55 5.99 -14.12 17.71
N GLU A 56 5.72 -15.42 17.77
CA GLU A 56 5.89 -16.28 16.61
C GLU A 56 4.68 -16.12 15.67
N ILE A 57 4.93 -15.47 14.52
CA ILE A 57 3.89 -15.25 13.51
C ILE A 57 3.77 -16.47 12.61
N VAL A 58 2.59 -17.07 12.60
CA VAL A 58 2.24 -18.15 11.68
C VAL A 58 1.94 -17.58 10.30
N ALA A 59 1.06 -16.57 10.25
CA ALA A 59 0.61 -15.94 9.02
C ALA A 59 0.28 -14.45 9.21
N ALA A 60 0.40 -13.68 8.13
CA ALA A 60 0.03 -12.28 8.07
C ALA A 60 -0.64 -11.95 6.73
N TYR A 61 -1.80 -11.31 6.78
CA TYR A 61 -2.59 -10.97 5.59
C TYR A 61 -2.82 -9.47 5.50
N LEU A 62 -2.36 -8.84 4.42
CA LEU A 62 -2.71 -7.46 4.09
C LEU A 62 -4.12 -7.43 3.51
N MET A 63 -5.01 -6.74 4.22
CA MET A 63 -6.40 -6.54 3.85
C MET A 63 -6.58 -5.10 3.37
N MET A 64 -7.10 -4.92 2.16
CA MET A 64 -7.32 -3.61 1.54
C MET A 64 -8.68 -3.59 0.86
N HIS A 65 -9.39 -2.47 0.91
CA HIS A 65 -10.67 -2.34 0.24
C HIS A 65 -10.53 -1.46 -1.00
N ILE A 66 -10.74 -2.03 -2.19
CA ILE A 66 -10.78 -1.29 -3.46
C ILE A 66 -12.10 -0.52 -3.52
N CYS A 67 -12.01 0.82 -3.49
CA CYS A 67 -13.16 1.73 -3.48
C CYS A 67 -13.33 2.51 -4.79
N ARG A 68 -12.34 2.44 -5.70
CA ARG A 68 -12.41 2.96 -7.07
C ARG A 68 -11.60 2.05 -7.99
N ASN A 69 -12.15 1.76 -9.15
CA ASN A 69 -11.51 0.92 -10.16
C ASN A 69 -11.90 1.45 -11.55
N GLU A 70 -10.91 1.92 -12.30
CA GLU A 70 -11.06 2.48 -13.65
C GLU A 70 -10.22 1.69 -14.67
N ILE A 71 -10.07 0.39 -14.43
CA ILE A 71 -9.47 -0.53 -15.40
C ILE A 71 -10.48 -0.75 -16.52
N ASP A 72 -10.12 -0.35 -17.74
CA ASP A 72 -11.01 -0.43 -18.91
C ASP A 72 -11.40 -1.89 -19.25
N SER A 73 -10.43 -2.82 -19.21
CA SER A 73 -10.68 -4.24 -19.47
C SER A 73 -9.59 -5.14 -18.91
N GLY A 74 -9.93 -6.40 -18.67
CA GLY A 74 -8.97 -7.43 -18.26
C GLY A 74 -8.55 -7.35 -16.79
N ILE A 75 -7.26 -7.61 -16.55
CA ILE A 75 -6.68 -7.74 -15.21
C ILE A 75 -5.40 -6.90 -15.16
N VAL A 76 -5.25 -6.10 -14.11
CA VAL A 76 -4.04 -5.35 -13.82
C VAL A 76 -3.37 -5.91 -12.58
N GLN A 77 -2.05 -6.08 -12.64
CA GLN A 77 -1.27 -6.45 -11.47
C GLN A 77 -0.90 -5.20 -10.68
N VAL A 78 -1.12 -5.26 -9.37
CA VAL A 78 -0.56 -4.29 -8.41
C VAL A 78 0.61 -4.95 -7.71
N ALA A 79 1.76 -4.29 -7.77
CA ALA A 79 3.00 -4.74 -7.15
C ALA A 79 3.17 -4.12 -5.76
N ILE A 80 3.65 -4.92 -4.81
CA ILE A 80 4.06 -4.48 -3.49
C ILE A 80 5.59 -4.48 -3.43
N HIS A 81 6.18 -3.30 -3.32
CA HIS A 81 7.61 -3.13 -3.12
C HIS A 81 7.89 -2.75 -1.67
N ARG A 82 8.92 -3.35 -1.06
CA ARG A 82 9.42 -2.89 0.24
C ARG A 82 10.10 -1.53 0.10
N ILE A 83 10.00 -0.74 1.14
CA ILE A 83 10.74 0.53 1.27
C ILE A 83 12.09 0.25 1.93
N LEU A 84 13.15 0.89 1.45
CA LEU A 84 14.52 0.68 1.92
C LEU A 84 15.00 1.77 2.88
N THR A 85 14.47 2.98 2.76
CA THR A 85 14.90 4.16 3.52
C THR A 85 13.77 4.69 4.39
N GLU A 86 14.10 5.41 5.45
CA GLU A 86 13.10 6.16 6.21
C GLU A 86 12.39 7.20 5.33
N TRP A 87 11.16 7.52 5.70
CA TRP A 87 10.37 8.54 5.03
C TRP A 87 9.41 9.23 6.02
N ASP A 88 9.12 10.50 5.74
CA ASP A 88 8.17 11.31 6.49
C ASP A 88 6.92 11.56 5.65
N GLU A 89 5.78 11.11 6.17
CA GLU A 89 4.49 11.25 5.52
C GLU A 89 4.13 12.71 5.26
N LYS A 90 4.61 13.65 6.09
CA LYS A 90 4.27 15.08 6.03
C LYS A 90 5.00 15.85 4.94
N THR A 91 6.11 15.31 4.44
CA THR A 91 6.96 16.01 3.46
C THR A 91 7.00 15.29 2.13
N ILE A 92 6.75 13.98 2.11
CA ILE A 92 6.95 13.16 0.93
C ILE A 92 6.10 13.59 -0.27
N SER A 93 6.74 13.63 -1.42
CA SER A 93 6.14 13.90 -2.73
C SER A 93 6.67 12.91 -3.76
N TRP A 94 6.19 13.01 -5.00
CA TRP A 94 6.72 12.18 -6.07
C TRP A 94 8.20 12.48 -6.36
N ASN A 95 8.61 13.74 -6.25
CA ASN A 95 9.98 14.15 -6.53
C ASN A 95 10.99 13.67 -5.48
N ASP A 96 10.56 13.42 -4.25
CA ASP A 96 11.46 13.00 -3.17
C ASP A 96 11.96 11.56 -3.35
N GLN A 97 11.33 10.78 -4.25
CA GLN A 97 11.65 9.40 -4.64
C GLN A 97 11.97 8.48 -3.45
N ILE A 98 11.04 7.60 -3.11
CA ILE A 98 11.32 6.54 -2.12
C ILE A 98 12.26 5.52 -2.73
N TYR A 99 13.36 5.22 -2.05
CA TYR A 99 14.16 4.06 -2.37
C TYR A 99 13.37 2.79 -2.01
N ILE A 100 12.99 2.05 -3.03
CA ILE A 100 12.25 0.79 -2.92
C ILE A 100 13.10 -0.37 -3.45
N GLY A 101 12.78 -1.59 -3.04
CA GLY A 101 13.39 -2.78 -3.64
C GLY A 101 13.05 -2.87 -5.13
N GLU A 102 14.06 -3.14 -5.97
CA GLU A 102 13.89 -3.23 -7.43
C GLU A 102 12.90 -4.32 -7.85
N VAL A 103 12.94 -5.46 -7.16
CA VAL A 103 12.02 -6.57 -7.37
C VAL A 103 10.85 -6.44 -6.38
N PRO A 104 9.59 -6.56 -6.83
CA PRO A 104 8.46 -6.58 -5.92
C PRO A 104 8.53 -7.80 -5.00
N GLU A 105 8.15 -7.62 -3.73
CA GLU A 105 8.05 -8.73 -2.79
C GLU A 105 6.89 -9.67 -3.19
N LEU A 106 5.84 -9.10 -3.79
CA LEU A 106 4.71 -9.83 -4.34
C LEU A 106 3.88 -8.96 -5.31
N THR A 107 2.97 -9.61 -6.03
CA THR A 107 1.96 -8.96 -6.89
C THR A 107 0.59 -9.56 -6.62
N PHE A 108 -0.47 -8.79 -6.87
CA PHE A 108 -1.84 -9.30 -6.81
C PHE A 108 -2.71 -8.72 -7.94
N PRO A 109 -3.67 -9.50 -8.47
CA PRO A 109 -4.52 -9.06 -9.57
C PRO A 109 -5.68 -8.19 -9.08
N VAL A 110 -6.01 -7.17 -9.86
CA VAL A 110 -7.28 -6.43 -9.78
C VAL A 110 -7.98 -6.55 -11.13
N VAL A 111 -9.18 -7.12 -11.10
CA VAL A 111 -10.00 -7.33 -12.30
C VAL A 111 -10.80 -6.05 -12.59
N THR A 112 -11.05 -5.74 -13.86
CA THR A 112 -11.95 -4.65 -14.27
C THR A 112 -13.29 -4.71 -13.53
N GLY A 113 -13.77 -3.55 -13.09
CA GLY A 113 -15.04 -3.39 -12.36
C GLY A 113 -15.07 -3.93 -10.93
N TRP A 114 -14.04 -4.66 -10.47
CA TRP A 114 -14.01 -5.18 -9.10
C TRP A 114 -13.88 -4.06 -8.07
N THR A 115 -14.78 -4.06 -7.09
CA THR A 115 -14.68 -3.25 -5.87
C THR A 115 -14.94 -4.16 -4.68
N GLY A 116 -14.34 -3.85 -3.53
CA GLY A 116 -14.45 -4.70 -2.35
C GLY A 116 -13.11 -5.09 -1.75
N LEU A 117 -13.15 -6.11 -0.88
CA LEU A 117 -11.99 -6.56 -0.11
C LEU A 117 -11.02 -7.38 -0.98
N ILE A 118 -9.76 -7.00 -0.93
CA ILE A 118 -8.61 -7.77 -1.41
C ILE A 118 -7.82 -8.22 -0.19
N ILE A 119 -7.42 -9.49 -0.18
CA ILE A 119 -6.61 -10.10 0.87
C ILE A 119 -5.36 -10.66 0.22
N VAL A 120 -4.19 -10.28 0.73
CA VAL A 120 -2.90 -10.67 0.17
C VAL A 120 -2.04 -11.27 1.27
N ASP A 121 -1.48 -12.45 1.04
CA ASP A 121 -0.55 -13.08 1.98
C ASP A 121 0.80 -12.35 1.93
N ILE A 122 1.18 -11.75 3.06
CA ILE A 122 2.44 -11.04 3.24
C ILE A 122 3.27 -11.66 4.37
N SER A 123 3.02 -12.92 4.70
CA SER A 123 3.65 -13.61 5.84
C SER A 123 5.17 -13.59 5.78
N LEU A 124 5.75 -13.80 4.60
CA LEU A 124 7.20 -13.75 4.41
C LEU A 124 7.77 -12.35 4.65
N LEU A 125 7.09 -11.32 4.14
CA LEU A 125 7.49 -9.93 4.29
C LEU A 125 7.46 -9.51 5.77
N VAL A 126 6.39 -9.85 6.48
CA VAL A 126 6.24 -9.55 7.92
C VAL A 126 7.29 -10.29 8.75
N LYS A 127 7.59 -11.55 8.44
CA LYS A 127 8.68 -12.30 9.12
C LYS A 127 10.04 -11.64 8.91
N ARG A 128 10.30 -11.07 7.72
CA ARG A 128 11.53 -10.32 7.41
C ARG A 128 11.61 -8.95 8.12
N TRP A 129 10.46 -8.34 8.44
CA TRP A 129 10.42 -7.15 9.30
C TRP A 129 10.75 -7.50 10.75
N LEU A 130 10.10 -8.53 11.29
CA LEU A 130 10.27 -8.92 12.70
C LEU A 130 11.66 -9.44 13.05
N ASN A 131 12.33 -10.11 12.10
CA ASN A 131 13.71 -10.58 12.28
C ASN A 131 14.76 -9.51 11.91
N HIS A 132 14.34 -8.26 11.66
CA HIS A 132 15.18 -7.12 11.28
C HIS A 132 16.00 -7.30 10.00
N THR A 133 15.65 -8.24 9.13
CA THR A 133 16.24 -8.32 7.77
C THR A 133 15.87 -7.09 6.96
N TYR A 134 14.65 -6.59 7.14
CA TYR A 134 14.17 -5.33 6.56
C TYR A 134 13.86 -4.35 7.67
N ILE A 135 14.65 -3.26 7.72
CA ILE A 135 14.59 -2.24 8.78
C ILE A 135 13.33 -1.38 8.67
N ASN A 136 12.86 -1.14 7.44
CA ASN A 136 11.65 -0.35 7.21
C ASN A 136 10.44 -1.26 6.97
N ASN A 137 9.43 -1.12 7.84
CA ASN A 137 8.17 -1.85 7.82
C ASN A 137 7.14 -1.23 6.84
N GLY A 138 7.64 -0.68 5.75
CA GLY A 138 6.91 0.13 4.79
C GLY A 138 6.84 -0.53 3.43
N ILE A 139 5.73 -0.30 2.74
CA ILE A 139 5.47 -0.78 1.39
C ILE A 139 4.99 0.34 0.49
N VAL A 140 5.31 0.22 -0.80
CA VAL A 140 4.73 1.03 -1.87
C VAL A 140 3.93 0.10 -2.79
N LEU A 141 2.69 0.50 -3.07
CA LEU A 141 1.81 -0.12 -4.04
C LEU A 141 1.96 0.61 -5.38
N ILE A 142 2.35 -0.13 -6.40
CA ILE A 142 2.55 0.38 -7.77
C ILE A 142 1.66 -0.43 -8.71
N GLY A 143 0.82 0.26 -9.49
CA GLY A 143 -0.07 -0.35 -10.47
C GLY A 143 0.50 -0.31 -11.88
N ASN A 144 -0.36 -0.46 -12.88
CA ASN A 144 0.04 -0.23 -14.27
C ASN A 144 0.18 1.27 -14.55
N GLU A 145 1.41 1.71 -14.78
CA GLU A 145 1.77 3.10 -15.11
C GLU A 145 1.93 3.33 -16.64
N SER A 146 1.77 2.28 -17.45
CA SER A 146 1.87 2.32 -18.92
C SER A 146 0.52 2.49 -19.64
N ALA A 147 -0.60 2.28 -18.94
CA ALA A 147 -1.96 2.44 -19.46
C ALA A 147 -2.90 3.01 -18.38
N ASN A 148 -3.98 3.69 -18.79
CA ASN A 148 -4.97 4.29 -17.89
C ASN A 148 -5.72 3.18 -17.15
N ASN A 149 -5.31 2.92 -15.90
CA ASN A 149 -5.75 1.80 -15.08
C ASN A 149 -5.70 2.20 -13.61
N LEU A 150 -6.36 3.30 -13.27
CA LEU A 150 -6.37 3.82 -11.93
C LEU A 150 -7.19 2.90 -11.03
N VAL A 151 -6.61 2.50 -9.91
CA VAL A 151 -7.34 1.88 -8.81
C VAL A 151 -7.12 2.71 -7.55
N ALA A 152 -8.04 2.61 -6.60
CA ALA A 152 -7.87 3.23 -5.30
C ALA A 152 -8.33 2.31 -4.19
N ILE A 153 -7.56 2.30 -3.11
CA ILE A 153 -7.94 1.66 -1.84
C ILE A 153 -8.47 2.71 -0.87
N SER A 154 -9.25 2.29 0.13
CA SER A 154 -9.67 3.20 1.21
C SER A 154 -8.48 3.81 1.95
N ASN A 155 -8.62 5.06 2.36
CA ASN A 155 -7.69 5.78 3.23
C ASN A 155 -8.10 5.57 4.70
N LEU A 156 -7.16 5.69 5.65
CA LEU A 156 -7.46 5.81 7.10
C LEU A 156 -8.31 7.04 7.46
N LYS A 157 -8.57 7.94 6.49
CA LYS A 157 -9.52 9.06 6.60
C LYS A 157 -10.94 8.71 6.16
N ASN A 158 -11.18 7.48 5.71
CA ASN A 158 -12.52 7.03 5.37
C ASN A 158 -13.36 6.84 6.65
N ASP A 159 -14.65 7.21 6.60
CA ASP A 159 -15.53 7.10 7.77
C ASP A 159 -15.80 5.63 8.16
N ASP A 160 -15.83 4.73 7.18
CA ASP A 160 -15.97 3.30 7.44
C ASP A 160 -14.61 2.66 7.72
N LYS A 161 -14.29 2.56 9.02
CA LYS A 161 -13.07 1.92 9.53
C LYS A 161 -12.91 0.47 9.10
N LYS A 162 -13.99 -0.24 8.76
CA LYS A 162 -13.90 -1.65 8.29
C LYS A 162 -13.20 -1.76 6.93
N THR A 163 -13.18 -0.67 6.17
CA THR A 163 -12.52 -0.59 4.87
C THR A 163 -11.05 -0.19 4.95
N TRP A 164 -10.58 0.26 6.11
CA TRP A 164 -9.20 0.72 6.29
C TRP A 164 -8.21 -0.41 5.95
N PRO A 165 -7.10 -0.07 5.26
CA PRO A 165 -6.01 -1.01 5.05
C PRO A 165 -5.48 -1.47 6.41
N ARG A 166 -5.18 -2.76 6.53
CA ARG A 166 -4.68 -3.37 7.78
C ARG A 166 -4.01 -4.70 7.52
N ILE A 167 -3.16 -5.12 8.43
CA ILE A 167 -2.60 -6.46 8.46
C ILE A 167 -3.36 -7.27 9.51
N LYS A 168 -3.93 -8.40 9.10
CA LYS A 168 -4.46 -9.41 10.02
C LYS A 168 -3.36 -10.40 10.36
N MET A 169 -2.98 -10.44 11.64
CA MET A 169 -1.88 -11.24 12.16
C MET A 169 -2.40 -12.49 12.89
N VAL A 170 -1.77 -13.63 12.60
CA VAL A 170 -2.01 -14.93 13.23
C VAL A 170 -0.71 -15.37 13.89
N ALA A 171 -0.72 -15.50 15.21
CA ALA A 171 0.42 -15.95 16.01
C ALA A 171 0.05 -17.22 16.79
N THR A 172 1.06 -18.00 17.20
CA THR A 172 0.88 -19.08 18.18
C THR A 172 0.53 -18.46 19.55
N SER A 173 -0.30 -19.17 20.32
CA SER A 173 -0.73 -18.78 21.68
C SER A 173 0.34 -19.04 22.71
#